data_AF-A0A6N9EFY6-F1
#
_entry.id   AF-A0A6N9EFY6-F1
#
_cell.length_a   1.000
_cell.length_b   1.000
_cell.length_c   1.000
_cell.angle_alpha   90.00
_cell.angle_beta   90.00
_cell.angle_gamma   90.00
#
_symmetry.space_group_name_H-M   'P 1'
#
loop_
_entity.id
_entity.type
_entity.pdbx_description
1 polymer ?
#
loop_
_entity_poly.entity_id
_entity_poly.type
_entity_poly.pdbx_seq_one_letter_code
_entity_poly.pdbx_strand_id
1 'polypeptide(L)'
;MSEAASSSPAWFRAEEPILFYYWTPEWIHAAYDLVPLEEPDRTEGCEDLKLDQEDWLEASTFTCKYDDERAYVAYPKSLEQRNPVVVGFLSQIKLDAGVIDEWILKIGRDNEDPQDVAEAWIKTNPDTVNDWVR
;
A
#
# COMPACT_ATOMS: atom_id res chain seq x y z
N MET A 1 10.65 21.86 -14.99
CA MET A 1 9.31 22.25 -14.51
C MET A 1 8.23 22.27 -15.61
N SER A 2 8.56 22.10 -16.91
CA SER A 2 7.57 22.25 -18.01
C SER A 2 6.81 20.97 -18.39
N GLU A 3 7.39 19.78 -18.23
CA GLU A 3 6.74 18.53 -18.68
C GLU A 3 5.73 17.96 -17.69
N ALA A 4 5.98 18.10 -16.37
CA ALA A 4 5.10 17.55 -15.33
C ALA A 4 3.68 18.17 -15.34
N ALA A 5 3.52 19.44 -15.73
CA ALA A 5 2.22 20.09 -15.79
C ALA A 5 1.33 19.57 -16.95
N SER A 6 1.94 19.03 -18.01
CA SER A 6 1.22 18.49 -19.17
C SER A 6 0.57 17.14 -18.88
N SER A 7 1.15 16.35 -17.99
CA SER A 7 0.70 14.98 -17.66
C SER A 7 -0.20 14.91 -16.42
N SER A 8 -0.37 16.00 -15.67
CA SER A 8 -1.25 16.01 -14.50
C SER A 8 -2.73 15.81 -14.87
N PRO A 9 -3.58 15.31 -13.96
CA PRO A 9 -5.03 15.33 -14.14
C PRO A 9 -5.58 16.75 -14.33
N ALA A 10 -6.72 16.87 -15.00
CA ALA A 10 -7.36 18.15 -15.27
C ALA A 10 -7.71 18.92 -13.99
N TRP A 11 -8.17 18.22 -12.95
CA TRP A 11 -8.50 18.82 -11.64
C TRP A 11 -7.28 19.48 -10.99
N PHE A 12 -6.09 18.88 -11.12
CA PHE A 12 -4.86 19.42 -10.52
C PHE A 12 -4.45 20.72 -11.20
N ARG A 13 -4.57 20.78 -12.53
CA ARG A 13 -4.31 22.02 -13.30
C ARG A 13 -5.36 23.10 -13.07
N ALA A 14 -6.60 22.72 -12.82
CA ALA A 14 -7.71 23.65 -12.63
C ALA A 14 -7.77 24.24 -11.21
N GLU A 15 -6.90 23.78 -10.30
CA GLU A 15 -6.92 24.14 -8.87
C GLU A 15 -8.32 23.93 -8.24
N GLU A 16 -9.07 22.95 -8.75
CA GLU A 16 -10.40 22.63 -8.24
C GLU A 16 -10.28 21.83 -6.93
N PRO A 17 -11.01 22.22 -5.88
CA PRO A 17 -10.98 21.47 -4.63
C PRO A 17 -11.61 20.09 -4.84
N ILE A 18 -10.83 19.04 -4.55
CA ILE A 18 -11.28 17.66 -4.63
C ILE A 18 -11.13 16.96 -3.28
N LEU A 19 -12.00 15.99 -3.04
CA LEU A 19 -11.92 15.06 -1.91
C LEU A 19 -12.09 13.65 -2.46
N PHE A 20 -11.17 12.76 -2.11
CA PHE A 20 -11.19 11.36 -2.55
C PHE A 20 -10.53 10.46 -1.50
N TYR A 21 -10.88 9.19 -1.53
CA TYR A 21 -10.27 8.15 -0.71
C TYR A 21 -8.97 7.66 -1.34
N TYR A 22 -7.93 7.46 -0.52
CA TYR A 22 -6.65 6.92 -0.96
C TYR A 22 -5.83 6.35 0.22
N TRP A 23 -4.74 5.63 -0.08
CA TRP A 23 -3.88 4.96 0.91
C TRP A 23 -2.39 5.25 0.67
N THR A 24 -1.54 4.85 1.63
CA THR A 24 -0.07 4.84 1.52
C THR A 24 0.47 3.44 1.81
N PRO A 25 1.53 2.95 1.13
CA PRO A 25 2.34 3.62 0.11
C PRO A 25 1.65 3.66 -1.28
N GLU A 26 1.86 4.73 -2.04
CA GLU A 26 1.30 4.92 -3.40
C GLU A 26 1.87 6.17 -4.11
N TRP A 27 2.07 6.14 -5.44
CA TRP A 27 2.88 7.14 -6.16
C TRP A 27 2.29 8.56 -6.16
N ILE A 28 0.98 8.69 -5.99
CA ILE A 28 0.29 9.98 -6.11
C ILE A 28 0.79 10.99 -5.05
N HIS A 29 1.17 10.50 -3.87
CA HIS A 29 1.65 11.31 -2.74
C HIS A 29 3.06 11.89 -3.00
N ALA A 30 3.83 11.25 -3.90
CA ALA A 30 5.10 11.78 -4.38
C ALA A 30 4.92 12.73 -5.58
N ALA A 31 3.84 12.57 -6.34
CA ALA A 31 3.60 13.33 -7.57
C ALA A 31 2.85 14.65 -7.34
N TYR A 32 2.01 14.73 -6.30
CA TYR A 32 1.15 15.88 -6.04
C TYR A 32 1.20 16.27 -4.56
N ASP A 33 0.97 17.57 -4.30
CA ASP A 33 0.84 18.10 -2.93
C ASP A 33 -0.54 17.76 -2.37
N LEU A 34 -0.64 16.58 -1.77
CA LEU A 34 -1.86 16.07 -1.15
C LEU A 34 -1.69 16.04 0.36
N VAL A 35 -2.76 16.38 1.07
CA VAL A 35 -2.81 16.31 2.53
C VAL A 35 -3.87 15.30 2.96
N PRO A 36 -3.54 14.34 3.83
CA PRO A 36 -4.57 13.51 4.45
C PRO A 36 -5.45 14.39 5.33
N LEU A 37 -6.76 14.12 5.35
CA LEU A 37 -7.65 14.77 6.29
C LEU A 37 -7.36 14.26 7.71
N GLU A 38 -7.29 15.18 8.67
CA GLU A 38 -7.19 14.81 10.08
C GLU A 38 -8.51 14.22 10.56
N GLU A 39 -8.45 12.99 11.08
CA GLU A 39 -9.58 12.26 11.65
C GLU A 39 -9.40 12.13 13.18
N PRO A 40 -10.49 11.99 13.95
CA PRO A 40 -10.39 11.85 15.41
C PRO A 40 -9.54 10.62 15.82
N ASP A 41 -8.71 10.77 16.86
CA ASP A 41 -7.96 9.63 17.39
C ASP A 41 -8.88 8.51 17.88
N ARG A 42 -8.37 7.26 17.84
CA ARG A 42 -9.13 6.09 18.26
C ARG A 42 -9.38 6.12 19.77
N THR A 43 -10.64 5.90 20.15
CA THR A 43 -11.10 5.76 21.53
C THR A 43 -11.93 4.49 21.70
N GLU A 44 -12.11 4.04 22.93
CA GLU A 44 -13.04 2.94 23.21
C GLU A 44 -14.44 3.29 22.66
N GLY A 45 -15.03 2.36 21.91
CA GLY A 45 -16.35 2.52 21.30
C GLY A 45 -16.43 3.44 20.08
N CYS A 46 -15.29 3.94 19.54
CA CYS A 46 -15.33 4.75 18.31
C CYS A 46 -15.63 3.93 17.05
N GLU A 47 -15.52 2.60 17.15
CA GLU A 47 -15.81 1.62 16.12
C GLU A 47 -16.75 0.55 16.69
N ASP A 48 -17.93 0.41 16.08
CA ASP A 48 -18.88 -0.68 16.31
C ASP A 48 -19.46 -1.09 14.95
N LEU A 49 -18.93 -2.17 14.36
CA LEU A 49 -19.29 -2.63 13.02
C LEU A 49 -20.20 -3.87 13.08
N LYS A 50 -21.37 -3.79 12.45
CA LYS A 50 -22.38 -4.86 12.37
C LYS A 50 -22.38 -5.54 10.99
N LEU A 51 -21.20 -5.96 10.53
CA LEU A 51 -20.96 -6.42 9.15
C LEU A 51 -21.75 -7.68 8.73
N ASP A 52 -22.33 -8.39 9.70
CA ASP A 52 -23.15 -9.58 9.48
C ASP A 52 -24.64 -9.28 9.26
N GLN A 53 -25.07 -8.03 9.46
CA GLN A 53 -26.47 -7.60 9.29
C GLN A 53 -26.75 -7.10 7.86
N GLU A 54 -28.00 -7.19 7.42
CA GLU A 54 -28.40 -6.65 6.09
C GLU A 54 -28.33 -5.12 6.06
N ASP A 55 -28.65 -4.45 7.18
CA ASP A 55 -28.60 -3.01 7.41
C ASP A 55 -27.30 -2.57 8.09
N TRP A 56 -26.19 -3.27 7.80
CA TRP A 56 -24.90 -3.06 8.47
C TRP A 56 -24.44 -1.61 8.46
N LEU A 57 -24.71 -0.84 7.40
CA LEU A 57 -24.22 0.54 7.28
C LEU A 57 -24.90 1.46 8.29
N GLU A 58 -26.23 1.35 8.41
CA GLU A 58 -27.04 2.11 9.37
C GLU A 58 -26.89 1.60 10.81
N ALA A 59 -26.64 0.30 10.97
CA ALA A 59 -26.46 -0.34 12.27
C ALA A 59 -25.03 -0.17 12.84
N SER A 60 -24.07 0.30 12.03
CA SER A 60 -22.68 0.49 12.43
C SER A 60 -22.36 1.94 12.78
N THR A 61 -21.33 2.13 13.61
CA THR A 61 -20.72 3.43 13.85
C THR A 61 -19.21 3.34 13.70
N PHE A 62 -18.61 4.31 13.02
CA PHE A 62 -17.17 4.49 12.91
C PHE A 62 -16.89 5.99 12.91
N THR A 63 -16.27 6.50 13.97
CA THR A 63 -16.12 7.95 14.20
C THR A 63 -14.68 8.40 14.47
N CYS A 64 -13.72 7.49 14.34
CA CYS A 64 -12.29 7.72 14.54
C CYS A 64 -11.50 7.37 13.28
N LYS A 65 -10.21 7.70 13.29
CA LYS A 65 -9.28 7.34 12.24
C LYS A 65 -9.10 5.82 12.13
N TYR A 66 -8.78 5.38 10.92
CA TYR A 66 -8.38 3.99 10.69
C TYR A 66 -6.97 3.72 11.28
N ASP A 67 -6.70 2.48 11.66
CA ASP A 67 -5.37 2.07 12.13
C ASP A 67 -4.44 1.82 10.94
N ASP A 68 -3.12 1.99 11.14
CA ASP A 68 -2.14 1.58 10.14
C ASP A 68 -2.27 0.08 9.86
N GLU A 69 -2.61 -0.27 8.61
CA GLU A 69 -2.74 -1.66 8.19
C GLU A 69 -1.38 -2.30 7.93
N ARG A 70 -1.33 -3.63 8.10
CA ARG A 70 -0.18 -4.45 7.73
C ARG A 70 -0.51 -5.27 6.50
N ALA A 71 0.33 -5.18 5.48
CA ALA A 71 0.30 -6.10 4.35
C ALA A 71 0.96 -7.43 4.75
N TYR A 72 0.35 -8.55 4.35
CA TYR A 72 0.83 -9.90 4.66
C TYR A 72 1.06 -10.71 3.38
N VAL A 73 2.12 -11.53 3.39
CA VAL A 73 2.31 -12.59 2.39
C VAL A 73 1.49 -13.81 2.80
N ALA A 74 0.42 -14.09 2.08
CA ALA A 74 -0.44 -15.25 2.33
C ALA A 74 -0.12 -16.41 1.38
N TYR A 75 -0.13 -17.63 1.92
CA TYR A 75 0.03 -18.86 1.14
C TYR A 75 -0.92 -19.97 1.64
N PRO A 76 -1.32 -20.93 0.79
CA PRO A 76 -2.22 -21.99 1.20
C PRO A 76 -1.53 -22.91 2.22
N LYS A 77 -2.25 -23.31 3.28
CA LYS A 77 -1.73 -24.19 4.34
C LYS A 77 -1.14 -25.51 3.80
N SER A 78 -1.68 -26.05 2.71
CA SER A 78 -1.15 -27.26 2.07
C SER A 78 0.27 -27.11 1.52
N LEU A 79 0.76 -25.87 1.34
CA LEU A 79 2.12 -25.60 0.88
C LEU A 79 3.18 -26.00 1.91
N GLU A 80 2.85 -25.98 3.20
CA GLU A 80 3.74 -26.42 4.29
C GLU A 80 4.21 -27.87 4.11
N GLN A 81 3.33 -28.71 3.58
CA GLN A 81 3.64 -30.12 3.29
C GLN A 81 4.26 -30.30 1.91
N ARG A 82 3.78 -29.56 0.90
CA ARG A 82 4.22 -29.73 -0.50
C ARG A 82 5.60 -29.14 -0.76
N ASN A 83 5.94 -28.03 -0.12
CA ASN A 83 7.21 -27.34 -0.30
C ASN A 83 7.57 -26.46 0.92
N PRO A 84 8.10 -27.07 2.00
CA PRO A 84 8.47 -26.33 3.21
C PRO A 84 9.60 -25.30 2.98
N VAL A 85 10.45 -25.50 1.97
CA VAL A 85 11.52 -24.53 1.62
C VAL A 85 10.92 -23.21 1.13
N VAL A 86 9.94 -23.28 0.22
CA VAL A 86 9.23 -22.10 -0.26
C VAL A 86 8.42 -21.43 0.86
N VAL A 87 7.87 -22.22 1.79
CA VAL A 87 7.20 -21.66 2.97
C VAL A 87 8.17 -20.87 3.85
N GLY A 88 9.37 -21.39 4.10
CA GLY A 88 10.42 -20.65 4.81
C GLY A 88 10.68 -19.30 4.17
N PHE A 89 10.87 -19.32 2.84
CA PHE A 89 11.05 -18.09 2.06
C PHE A 89 9.88 -17.10 2.21
N LEU A 90 8.66 -17.52 1.89
CA LEU A 90 7.47 -16.66 1.93
C LEU A 90 7.18 -16.11 3.33
N SER A 91 7.50 -16.87 4.38
CA SER A 91 7.28 -16.46 5.77
C SER A 91 8.31 -15.44 6.27
N GLN A 92 9.47 -15.34 5.61
CA GLN A 92 10.53 -14.40 5.97
C GLN A 92 10.47 -13.10 5.15
N ILE A 93 9.70 -13.05 4.05
CA ILE A 93 9.55 -11.84 3.25
C ILE A 93 9.03 -10.70 4.13
N LYS A 94 9.82 -9.64 4.20
CA LYS A 94 9.45 -8.37 4.82
C LYS A 94 9.91 -7.23 3.93
N LEU A 95 8.94 -6.47 3.44
CA LEU A 95 9.17 -5.26 2.64
C LEU A 95 8.80 -4.04 3.48
N ASP A 96 9.63 -3.02 3.44
CA ASP A 96 9.35 -1.73 4.06
C ASP A 96 8.43 -0.90 3.16
N ALA A 97 7.61 -0.04 3.77
CA ALA A 97 6.68 0.82 3.02
C ALA A 97 7.42 1.71 2.01
N GLY A 98 8.63 2.21 2.33
CA GLY A 98 9.42 3.02 1.41
C GLY A 98 9.92 2.25 0.18
N VAL A 99 10.22 0.95 0.33
CA VAL A 99 10.58 0.10 -0.81
C VAL A 99 9.39 -0.08 -1.75
N ILE A 100 8.21 -0.34 -1.17
CA ILE A 100 6.97 -0.51 -1.93
C ILE A 100 6.61 0.80 -2.64
N ASP A 101 6.75 1.96 -1.97
CA ASP A 101 6.49 3.27 -2.55
C ASP A 101 7.38 3.57 -3.77
N GLU A 102 8.68 3.27 -3.67
CA GLU A 102 9.62 3.41 -4.80
C GLU A 102 9.22 2.54 -5.99
N TRP A 103 8.82 1.29 -5.75
CA TRP A 103 8.39 0.38 -6.81
C TRP A 103 7.10 0.87 -7.47
N ILE A 104 6.12 1.30 -6.68
CA ILE A 104 4.86 1.84 -7.18
C ILE A 104 5.12 3.08 -8.06
N LEU A 105 6.05 3.95 -7.67
CA LEU A 105 6.44 5.11 -8.49
C LEU A 105 7.02 4.69 -9.84
N LYS A 106 8.02 3.80 -9.84
CA LYS A 106 8.70 3.36 -11.08
C LYS A 106 7.74 2.66 -12.04
N ILE A 107 6.88 1.80 -11.50
CA ILE A 107 5.96 1.01 -12.31
C ILE A 107 4.76 1.87 -12.75
N GLY A 108 4.09 2.52 -11.80
CA GLY A 108 2.82 3.21 -12.04
C GLY A 108 2.96 4.56 -12.74
N ARG A 109 4.01 5.33 -12.43
CA ARG A 109 4.25 6.66 -13.02
C ARG A 109 5.25 6.60 -14.16
N ASP A 110 6.40 5.97 -13.91
CA ASP A 110 7.52 5.99 -14.86
C ASP A 110 7.40 4.89 -15.94
N ASN A 111 6.41 3.99 -15.81
CA ASN A 111 6.12 2.90 -16.74
C ASN A 111 7.32 1.96 -16.97
N GLU A 112 8.17 1.81 -15.96
CA GLU A 112 9.22 0.78 -15.96
C GLU A 112 8.60 -0.62 -15.88
N ASP A 113 9.26 -1.61 -16.48
CA ASP A 113 8.81 -3.00 -16.40
C ASP A 113 8.94 -3.51 -14.95
N PRO A 114 7.88 -4.11 -14.36
CA PRO A 114 7.92 -4.60 -12.98
C PRO A 114 9.03 -5.63 -12.71
N GLN A 115 9.37 -6.46 -13.70
CA GLN A 115 10.44 -7.44 -13.55
C GLN A 115 11.80 -6.74 -13.49
N ASP A 116 12.03 -5.75 -14.36
CA ASP A 116 13.28 -4.98 -14.36
C ASP A 116 13.47 -4.24 -13.03
N VAL A 117 12.41 -3.62 -12.50
CA VAL A 117 12.43 -2.94 -11.18
C VAL A 117 12.79 -3.92 -10.06
N ALA A 118 12.14 -5.09 -10.01
CA ALA A 118 12.39 -6.11 -9.01
C ALA A 118 13.81 -6.68 -9.12
N GLU A 119 14.28 -6.99 -10.33
CA GLU A 119 15.64 -7.50 -10.56
C GLU A 119 16.70 -6.49 -10.15
N ALA A 120 16.52 -5.21 -10.51
CA ALA A 120 17.43 -4.15 -10.12
C ALA A 120 17.50 -4.00 -8.59
N TRP A 121 16.35 -4.03 -7.91
CA TRP A 121 16.30 -3.96 -6.45
C TRP A 121 16.95 -5.17 -5.78
N ILE A 122 16.72 -6.39 -6.27
CA ILE A 122 17.36 -7.61 -5.74
C ILE A 122 18.89 -7.52 -5.88
N LYS A 123 19.38 -7.04 -7.03
CA LYS A 123 20.84 -6.87 -7.28
C LYS A 123 21.49 -5.90 -6.29
N THR A 124 20.76 -4.89 -5.80
CA THR A 124 21.28 -3.88 -4.87
C THR A 124 20.96 -4.13 -3.40
N ASN A 125 20.06 -5.08 -3.09
CA ASN A 125 19.68 -5.44 -1.72
C ASN A 125 19.93 -6.92 -1.39
N PRO A 126 21.12 -7.47 -1.67
CA PRO A 126 21.39 -8.90 -1.49
C PRO A 126 21.28 -9.34 -0.03
N ASP A 127 21.66 -8.51 0.94
CA ASP A 127 21.59 -8.87 2.35
C ASP A 127 20.15 -9.10 2.82
N THR A 128 19.23 -8.20 2.44
CA THR A 128 17.80 -8.33 2.73
C THR A 128 17.20 -9.56 2.05
N VAL A 129 17.52 -9.79 0.78
CA VAL A 129 17.01 -10.97 0.05
C VAL A 129 17.58 -12.26 0.63
N ASN A 130 18.86 -12.26 1.04
CA ASN A 130 19.49 -13.40 1.68
C ASN A 130 18.85 -13.72 3.03
N ASP A 131 18.40 -12.71 3.79
CA ASP A 131 17.65 -12.94 5.03
C ASP A 131 16.33 -13.69 4.80
N TRP A 132 15.76 -13.63 3.59
CA TRP A 132 14.54 -14.35 3.24
C TRP A 132 14.77 -15.80 2.82
N VAL A 133 15.99 -16.22 2.51
CA VAL A 133 16.27 -17.59 2.01
C VAL A 133 17.13 -18.41 2.97
N ARG A 134 17.26 -17.94 4.22
CA ARG A 134 18.04 -18.57 5.29
C ARG A 134 17.28 -19.65 6.03
#